data_AF-A0A9P6JYZ2-F1
#
_entry.id   AF-A0A9P6JYZ2-F1
#
_cell.length_a   1.000
_cell.length_b   1.000
_cell.length_c   1.000
_cell.angle_alpha   90.00
_cell.angle_beta   90.00
_cell.angle_gamma   90.00
#
_symmetry.space_group_name_H-M   'P 1'
#
loop_
_entity.id
_entity.type
_entity.pdbx_description
1 polymer ?
#
loop_
_entity_poly.entity_id
_entity_poly.type
_entity_poly.pdbx_seq_one_letter_code
_entity_poly.pdbx_strand_id
1 'polypeptide(L)'
;MKYAFITFAIVMMAAALSSSSNSHVGALPRRLIKRAVTVAQCFTGLPTNLAFDDSCKDLFLPGKGFRAVTSITLAALDLDFSDPDPLKIILSSPDMKVGVISNLPIPITGTRQDVTLVDNGVNIATFSTPWVPGVMKGNLLETTVGSTTLNVNDTQRDQFSAFIASLTINTEHNFTLKGTVDVNFTLPTPFGTPVVTTITGIYFESIVTLKGFANFPDIQFVELIEKTENTDNSFTIKSKVNIKSASQLGVKMGDVQFHTFDAVSSEAIGVTVLEQLNLVPGDNFIIAVTTSTSATTKPQDIFKRVSENGEIFRLEGFSASSTTDPILSNGIAVVKTNVTIPALNTAAPAA
;
A
#
# COMPACT_ATOMS: atom_id res chain seq x y z
N MET A 1 -32.02 -17.21 -27.97
CA MET A 1 -32.09 -15.89 -28.62
C MET A 1 -31.23 -14.79 -27.98
N LYS A 2 -30.90 -14.82 -26.67
CA LYS A 2 -30.07 -13.76 -26.04
C LYS A 2 -28.59 -13.71 -26.48
N TYR A 3 -27.96 -14.83 -26.84
CA TYR A 3 -26.56 -14.84 -27.33
C TYR A 3 -26.38 -14.20 -28.70
N ALA A 4 -27.37 -14.32 -29.58
CA ALA A 4 -27.36 -13.65 -30.88
C ALA A 4 -27.32 -12.12 -30.70
N PHE A 5 -27.99 -11.57 -29.68
CA PHE A 5 -27.97 -10.14 -29.38
C PHE A 5 -26.61 -9.62 -28.90
N ILE A 6 -25.82 -10.42 -28.17
CA ILE A 6 -24.48 -10.00 -27.70
C ILE A 6 -23.49 -10.00 -28.87
N THR A 7 -23.51 -11.03 -29.73
CA THR A 7 -22.75 -11.04 -30.98
C THR A 7 -23.15 -9.89 -31.90
N PHE A 8 -24.47 -9.60 -31.99
CA PHE A 8 -24.98 -8.47 -32.79
C PHE A 8 -24.60 -7.11 -32.22
N ALA A 9 -24.58 -6.93 -30.89
CA ALA A 9 -24.21 -5.67 -30.25
C ALA A 9 -22.71 -5.37 -30.39
N ILE A 10 -21.85 -6.40 -30.32
CA ILE A 10 -20.41 -6.29 -30.51
C ILE A 10 -20.08 -6.00 -31.99
N VAL A 11 -20.76 -6.67 -32.92
CA VAL A 11 -20.67 -6.39 -34.37
C VAL A 11 -21.22 -4.99 -34.69
N MET A 12 -22.30 -4.56 -34.04
CA MET A 12 -22.88 -3.21 -34.18
C MET A 12 -21.98 -2.12 -33.59
N MET A 13 -21.25 -2.36 -32.49
CA MET A 13 -20.27 -1.40 -31.97
C MET A 13 -19.05 -1.27 -32.89
N ALA A 14 -18.55 -2.39 -33.43
CA ALA A 14 -17.50 -2.37 -34.45
C ALA A 14 -17.97 -1.71 -35.77
N ALA A 15 -19.23 -1.91 -36.15
CA ALA A 15 -19.85 -1.29 -37.32
C ALA A 15 -20.13 0.21 -37.11
N ALA A 16 -20.61 0.62 -35.93
CA ALA A 16 -20.89 2.01 -35.60
C ALA A 16 -19.61 2.86 -35.52
N LEU A 17 -18.49 2.27 -35.10
CA LEU A 17 -17.17 2.90 -35.18
C LEU A 17 -16.61 2.97 -36.61
N SER A 18 -17.17 2.21 -37.56
CA SER A 18 -16.79 2.22 -38.97
C SER A 18 -17.73 3.04 -39.87
N SER A 19 -18.95 3.35 -39.41
CA SER A 19 -20.01 3.93 -40.25
C SER A 19 -20.35 5.40 -39.96
N SER A 20 -19.66 6.07 -39.04
CA SER A 20 -19.81 7.52 -38.87
C SER A 20 -19.03 8.28 -39.95
N SER A 21 -19.55 8.29 -41.18
CA SER A 21 -19.07 9.11 -42.30
C SER A 21 -19.51 10.57 -42.14
N ASN A 22 -19.19 11.19 -41.00
CA ASN A 22 -19.21 12.65 -40.89
C ASN A 22 -17.80 13.14 -41.18
N SER A 23 -17.69 13.99 -42.20
CA SER A 23 -16.49 14.47 -42.88
C SER A 23 -15.47 15.27 -42.04
N HIS A 24 -15.57 15.21 -40.70
CA HIS A 24 -14.64 15.89 -39.78
C HIS A 24 -14.13 15.03 -38.62
N VAL A 25 -14.44 13.73 -38.56
CA VAL A 25 -13.79 12.84 -37.59
C VAL A 25 -12.43 12.42 -38.16
N GLY A 26 -11.36 13.00 -37.62
CA GLY A 26 -9.98 12.64 -37.98
C GLY A 26 -9.81 11.12 -37.96
N ALA A 27 -9.24 10.57 -39.03
CA ALA A 27 -9.13 9.14 -39.26
C ALA A 27 -8.64 8.41 -38.00
N LEU A 28 -9.56 7.71 -37.31
CA LEU A 28 -9.17 6.82 -36.24
C LEU A 28 -8.18 5.82 -36.83
N PRO A 29 -6.96 5.70 -36.26
CA PRO A 29 -5.94 4.88 -36.88
C PRO A 29 -6.46 3.45 -37.03
N ARG A 30 -6.48 2.92 -38.26
CA ARG A 30 -6.99 1.58 -38.63
C ARG A 30 -6.52 0.45 -37.69
N ARG A 31 -5.38 0.65 -37.00
CA ARG A 31 -4.85 -0.25 -35.97
C ARG A 31 -5.78 -0.40 -34.75
N LEU A 32 -6.44 0.66 -34.30
CA LEU A 32 -7.36 0.62 -33.16
C LEU A 32 -8.62 -0.20 -33.48
N ILE A 33 -9.19 0.00 -34.67
CA ILE A 33 -10.37 -0.75 -35.13
C ILE A 33 -10.06 -2.25 -35.23
N LYS A 34 -8.93 -2.61 -35.88
CA LYS A 34 -8.52 -4.02 -35.97
C LYS A 34 -8.39 -4.66 -34.59
N ARG A 35 -7.77 -3.98 -33.63
CA ARG A 35 -7.62 -4.49 -32.26
C ARG A 35 -8.95 -4.69 -31.55
N ALA A 36 -9.88 -3.72 -31.66
CA ALA A 36 -11.21 -3.85 -31.06
C ALA A 36 -11.96 -5.07 -31.63
N VAL A 37 -11.86 -5.31 -32.94
CA VAL A 37 -12.47 -6.48 -33.58
C VAL A 37 -11.83 -7.79 -33.09
N THR A 38 -10.50 -7.86 -32.98
CA THR A 38 -9.84 -9.08 -32.48
C THR A 38 -10.24 -9.39 -31.04
N VAL A 39 -10.31 -8.38 -30.16
CA VAL A 39 -10.76 -8.57 -28.77
C VAL A 39 -12.21 -9.03 -28.73
N ALA A 40 -13.08 -8.41 -29.52
CA ALA A 40 -14.47 -8.83 -29.67
C ALA A 40 -14.59 -10.30 -30.08
N GLN A 41 -13.79 -10.74 -31.06
CA GLN A 41 -13.77 -12.13 -31.53
C GLN A 41 -13.39 -13.10 -30.41
N CYS A 42 -12.41 -12.75 -29.57
CA CYS A 42 -12.05 -13.54 -28.39
C CYS A 42 -13.23 -13.78 -27.44
N PHE A 43 -14.06 -12.76 -27.21
CA PHE A 43 -15.24 -12.90 -26.36
C PHE A 43 -16.39 -13.67 -27.02
N THR A 44 -16.49 -13.67 -28.35
CA THR A 44 -17.55 -14.43 -29.05
C THR A 44 -17.33 -15.94 -29.03
N GLY A 45 -16.07 -16.41 -28.94
CA GLY A 45 -15.74 -17.84 -28.85
C GLY A 45 -15.79 -18.42 -27.43
N LEU A 46 -15.83 -17.57 -26.39
CA LEU A 46 -15.87 -18.00 -24.99
C LEU A 46 -17.04 -18.95 -24.65
N PRO A 47 -18.29 -18.69 -25.09
CA PRO A 47 -19.42 -19.57 -24.77
C PRO A 47 -19.30 -20.99 -25.33
N THR A 48 -18.53 -21.19 -26.41
CA THR A 48 -18.35 -22.50 -27.03
C THR A 48 -17.11 -23.22 -26.52
N ASN A 49 -16.00 -22.49 -26.36
CA ASN A 49 -14.70 -23.08 -26.05
C ASN A 49 -14.41 -23.10 -24.54
N LEU A 50 -15.16 -22.31 -23.75
CA LEU A 50 -14.94 -22.11 -22.31
C LEU A 50 -13.51 -21.69 -21.94
N ALA A 51 -12.75 -21.17 -22.91
CA ALA A 51 -11.38 -20.70 -22.76
C ALA A 51 -11.02 -19.76 -23.92
N PHE A 52 -10.03 -18.89 -23.68
CA PHE A 52 -9.35 -18.17 -24.76
C PHE A 52 -8.36 -19.10 -25.47
N ASP A 53 -8.35 -19.04 -26.80
CA ASP A 53 -7.27 -19.64 -27.58
C ASP A 53 -5.96 -18.85 -27.39
N ASP A 54 -4.85 -19.41 -27.87
CA ASP A 54 -3.53 -18.81 -27.68
C ASP A 54 -3.41 -17.45 -28.39
N SER A 55 -4.11 -17.25 -29.51
CA SER A 55 -4.13 -15.96 -30.21
C SER A 55 -4.81 -14.86 -29.37
N CYS A 56 -5.83 -15.23 -28.60
CA CYS A 56 -6.51 -14.34 -27.68
C CYS A 56 -5.70 -14.06 -26.44
N LYS A 57 -5.04 -15.08 -25.87
CA LYS A 57 -4.09 -14.88 -24.76
C LYS A 57 -2.95 -13.94 -25.15
N ASP A 58 -2.42 -14.09 -26.36
CA ASP A 58 -1.34 -13.26 -26.90
C ASP A 58 -1.68 -11.76 -26.93
N LEU A 59 -2.96 -11.39 -27.08
CA LEU A 59 -3.38 -9.98 -27.04
C LEU A 59 -3.13 -9.34 -25.68
N PHE A 60 -3.19 -10.13 -24.61
CA PHE A 60 -3.02 -9.69 -23.23
C PHE A 60 -1.60 -9.86 -22.72
N LEU A 61 -0.62 -10.20 -23.58
CA LEU A 61 0.78 -10.28 -23.18
C LEU A 61 1.46 -8.90 -23.16
N PRO A 62 2.55 -8.74 -22.37
CA PRO A 62 3.33 -7.50 -22.34
C PRO A 62 3.74 -7.02 -23.74
N GLY A 63 3.59 -5.73 -24.01
CA GLY A 63 4.02 -5.11 -25.27
C GLY A 63 3.13 -5.38 -26.50
N LYS A 64 2.10 -6.22 -26.39
CA LYS A 64 1.16 -6.50 -27.51
C LYS A 64 0.05 -5.45 -27.66
N GLY A 65 0.01 -4.49 -26.73
CA GLY A 65 -0.67 -3.20 -26.90
C GLY A 65 -2.15 -3.19 -26.54
N PHE A 66 -2.67 -4.26 -25.93
CA PHE A 66 -3.96 -4.25 -25.26
C PHE A 66 -3.74 -4.31 -23.74
N ARG A 67 -4.25 -3.31 -23.01
CA ARG A 67 -4.17 -3.23 -21.56
C ARG A 67 -5.57 -3.45 -21.00
N ALA A 68 -5.83 -4.62 -20.44
CA ALA A 68 -7.13 -4.95 -19.85
C ALA A 68 -7.40 -4.11 -18.59
N VAL A 69 -6.35 -3.85 -17.82
CA VAL A 69 -6.34 -2.96 -16.65
C VAL A 69 -5.87 -1.58 -17.08
N THR A 70 -6.67 -0.56 -16.78
CA THR A 70 -6.41 0.85 -17.10
C THR A 70 -5.89 1.63 -15.90
N SER A 71 -6.30 1.28 -14.69
CA SER A 71 -5.82 1.88 -13.45
C SER A 71 -5.95 0.90 -12.28
N ILE A 72 -5.13 1.09 -11.25
CA ILE A 72 -5.29 0.46 -9.94
C ILE A 72 -5.28 1.57 -8.89
N THR A 73 -6.21 1.50 -7.94
CA THR A 73 -6.27 2.39 -6.79
C THR A 73 -6.44 1.55 -5.54
N LEU A 74 -5.60 1.83 -4.55
CA LEU A 74 -5.66 1.22 -3.23
C LEU A 74 -6.23 2.26 -2.27
N ALA A 75 -7.35 1.97 -1.62
CA ALA A 75 -7.88 2.87 -0.60
C ALA A 75 -7.06 2.81 0.68
N ALA A 76 -6.60 1.59 1.03
CA ALA A 76 -5.69 1.30 2.13
C ALA A 76 -4.73 0.17 1.74
N LEU A 77 -3.53 0.18 2.31
CA LEU A 77 -2.55 -0.90 2.20
C LEU A 77 -1.97 -1.17 3.59
N ASP A 78 -2.09 -2.39 4.08
CA ASP A 78 -1.51 -2.80 5.36
C ASP A 78 -0.25 -3.62 5.12
N LEU A 79 0.82 -3.30 5.84
CA LEU A 79 2.09 -4.02 5.88
C LEU A 79 2.39 -4.45 7.32
N ASP A 80 2.57 -5.73 7.55
CA ASP A 80 2.91 -6.28 8.87
C ASP A 80 4.28 -6.96 8.82
N PHE A 81 5.23 -6.36 9.55
CA PHE A 81 6.63 -6.75 9.68
C PHE A 81 6.88 -7.68 10.88
N SER A 82 5.84 -8.32 11.41
CA SER A 82 5.98 -9.24 12.54
C SER A 82 6.46 -10.65 12.17
N ASP A 83 6.62 -10.96 10.88
CA ASP A 83 7.25 -12.22 10.46
C ASP A 83 8.73 -12.22 10.88
N PRO A 84 9.25 -13.32 11.47
CA PRO A 84 10.67 -13.41 11.82
C PRO A 84 11.63 -13.37 10.63
N ASP A 85 11.17 -13.69 9.41
CA ASP A 85 11.94 -13.58 8.18
C ASP A 85 11.75 -12.17 7.57
N PRO A 86 12.77 -11.29 7.58
CA PRO A 86 12.63 -9.91 7.10
C PRO A 86 12.41 -9.80 5.59
N LEU A 87 12.52 -10.91 4.85
CA LEU A 87 12.15 -10.95 3.44
C LEU A 87 10.67 -11.27 3.21
N LYS A 88 9.91 -11.54 4.28
CA LYS A 88 8.49 -11.84 4.22
C LYS A 88 7.73 -10.80 5.02
N ILE A 89 6.88 -10.05 4.32
CA ILE A 89 6.01 -9.05 4.93
C ILE A 89 4.59 -9.49 4.67
N ILE A 90 3.72 -9.45 5.68
CA ILE A 90 2.31 -9.72 5.45
C ILE A 90 1.68 -8.46 4.84
N LEU A 91 1.00 -8.61 3.71
CA LEU A 91 0.36 -7.54 2.96
C LEU A 91 -1.14 -7.80 2.87
N SER A 92 -1.95 -6.75 3.06
CA SER A 92 -3.38 -6.76 2.74
C SER A 92 -3.86 -5.41 2.21
N SER A 93 -4.97 -5.42 1.47
CA SER A 93 -5.67 -4.22 1.03
C SER A 93 -7.19 -4.49 1.03
N PRO A 94 -7.96 -3.92 1.96
CA PRO A 94 -9.38 -4.21 2.10
C PRO A 94 -10.28 -3.55 1.04
N ASP A 95 -9.78 -2.56 0.29
CA ASP A 95 -10.51 -1.92 -0.82
C ASP A 95 -9.52 -1.60 -1.95
N MET A 96 -9.52 -2.50 -2.95
CA MET A 96 -8.80 -2.34 -4.20
C MET A 96 -9.78 -2.09 -5.34
N LYS A 97 -9.54 -1.01 -6.07
CA LYS A 97 -10.32 -0.60 -7.23
C LYS A 97 -9.47 -0.74 -8.49
N VAL A 98 -9.94 -1.54 -9.43
CA VAL A 98 -9.25 -1.80 -10.69
C VAL A 98 -10.09 -1.23 -11.82
N GLY A 99 -9.58 -0.20 -12.47
CA GLY A 99 -10.13 0.27 -13.73
C GLY A 99 -9.88 -0.78 -14.79
N VAL A 100 -10.95 -1.24 -15.43
CA VAL A 100 -10.88 -2.16 -16.57
C VAL A 100 -11.35 -1.46 -17.84
N ILE A 101 -11.05 -2.06 -18.99
CA ILE A 101 -11.56 -1.57 -20.27
C ILE A 101 -13.08 -1.44 -20.25
N SER A 102 -13.60 -0.40 -20.90
CA SER A 102 -15.04 -0.19 -21.03
C SER A 102 -15.69 -1.31 -21.85
N ASN A 103 -16.97 -1.58 -21.57
CA ASN A 103 -17.81 -2.52 -22.32
C ASN A 103 -17.36 -3.99 -22.27
N LEU A 104 -16.75 -4.44 -21.17
CA LEU A 104 -16.63 -5.88 -20.93
C LEU A 104 -18.03 -6.52 -20.95
N PRO A 105 -18.27 -7.50 -21.85
CA PRO A 105 -19.61 -8.04 -22.06
C PRO A 105 -20.11 -8.92 -20.91
N ILE A 106 -19.20 -9.34 -20.03
CA ILE A 106 -19.48 -10.29 -18.95
C ILE A 106 -18.81 -9.77 -17.67
N PRO A 107 -19.53 -9.73 -16.54
CA PRO A 107 -18.96 -9.27 -15.28
C PRO A 107 -17.92 -10.25 -14.75
N ILE A 108 -16.80 -9.71 -14.26
CA ILE A 108 -15.82 -10.44 -13.47
C ILE A 108 -16.45 -10.74 -12.10
N THR A 109 -16.32 -11.98 -11.66
CA THR A 109 -16.90 -12.49 -10.40
C THR A 109 -15.84 -12.90 -9.38
N GLY A 110 -14.60 -13.09 -9.81
CA GLY A 110 -13.47 -13.29 -8.92
C GLY A 110 -12.15 -13.10 -9.65
N THR A 111 -11.09 -12.86 -8.89
CA THR A 111 -9.73 -12.66 -9.40
C THR A 111 -8.71 -13.42 -8.56
N ARG A 112 -7.61 -13.78 -9.20
CA ARG A 112 -6.37 -14.26 -8.56
C ARG A 112 -5.21 -13.59 -9.29
N GLN A 113 -4.21 -13.13 -8.55
CA GLN A 113 -3.15 -12.30 -9.11
C GLN A 113 -1.78 -12.77 -8.65
N ASP A 114 -0.82 -12.72 -9.57
CA ASP A 114 0.62 -12.78 -9.30
C ASP A 114 1.20 -11.41 -9.61
N VAL A 115 1.68 -10.71 -8.58
CA VAL A 115 2.02 -9.30 -8.64
C VAL A 115 3.49 -9.10 -8.31
N THR A 116 4.15 -8.26 -9.09
CA THR A 116 5.48 -7.72 -8.86
C THR A 116 5.36 -6.24 -8.54
N LEU A 117 5.92 -5.84 -7.41
CA LEU A 117 6.04 -4.46 -6.98
C LEU A 117 7.36 -3.89 -7.55
N VAL A 118 7.25 -2.79 -8.28
CA VAL A 118 8.35 -2.16 -8.99
C VAL A 118 8.50 -0.73 -8.49
N ASP A 119 9.65 -0.42 -7.92
CA ASP A 119 9.99 0.93 -7.46
C ASP A 119 11.20 1.44 -8.25
N ASN A 120 11.12 2.68 -8.74
CA ASN A 120 12.19 3.29 -9.55
C ASN A 120 12.71 2.40 -10.71
N GLY A 121 11.81 1.61 -11.31
CA GLY A 121 12.13 0.67 -12.40
C GLY A 121 12.71 -0.69 -11.98
N VAL A 122 12.91 -0.91 -10.67
CA VAL A 122 13.49 -2.14 -10.10
C VAL A 122 12.38 -3.01 -9.50
N ASN A 123 12.40 -4.32 -9.79
CA ASN A 123 11.47 -5.27 -9.17
C ASN A 123 11.91 -5.55 -7.73
N ILE A 124 11.23 -4.97 -6.75
CA ILE A 124 11.65 -5.02 -5.34
C ILE A 124 10.97 -6.11 -4.53
N ALA A 125 9.75 -6.51 -4.89
CA ALA A 125 9.02 -7.56 -4.19
C ALA A 125 7.97 -8.23 -5.06
N THR A 126 7.47 -9.39 -4.63
CA THR A 126 6.41 -10.15 -5.31
C THR A 126 5.40 -10.71 -4.32
N PHE A 127 4.15 -10.80 -4.70
CA PHE A 127 3.12 -11.49 -3.93
C PHE A 127 2.10 -12.15 -4.85
N SER A 128 1.45 -13.20 -4.35
CA SER A 128 0.35 -13.86 -5.02
C SER A 128 -0.89 -13.82 -4.14
N THR A 129 -2.07 -13.76 -4.74
CA THR A 129 -3.34 -13.73 -4.01
C THR A 129 -4.11 -15.03 -4.22
N PRO A 130 -4.87 -15.54 -3.24
CA PRO A 130 -5.85 -16.58 -3.51
C PRO A 130 -6.99 -16.01 -4.37
N TRP A 131 -7.90 -16.88 -4.82
CA TRP A 131 -9.13 -16.42 -5.46
C TRP A 131 -9.96 -15.56 -4.49
N VAL A 132 -10.20 -14.32 -4.88
CA VAL A 132 -11.02 -13.35 -4.15
C VAL A 132 -12.23 -12.95 -4.98
N PRO A 133 -13.41 -12.72 -4.37
CA PRO A 133 -14.56 -12.19 -5.07
C PRO A 133 -14.27 -10.80 -5.69
N GLY A 134 -14.96 -10.50 -6.78
CA GLY A 134 -14.92 -9.19 -7.42
C GLY A 134 -16.33 -8.72 -7.78
N VAL A 135 -16.57 -7.42 -7.65
CA VAL A 135 -17.85 -6.78 -7.99
C VAL A 135 -17.61 -5.72 -9.07
N MET A 136 -18.27 -5.86 -10.21
CA MET A 136 -18.20 -4.89 -11.30
C MET A 136 -19.22 -3.76 -11.11
N LYS A 137 -18.77 -2.51 -11.18
CA LYS A 137 -19.59 -1.30 -11.27
C LYS A 137 -19.19 -0.53 -12.54
N GLY A 138 -19.89 -0.81 -13.64
CA GLY A 138 -19.50 -0.27 -14.94
C GLY A 138 -18.15 -0.84 -15.40
N ASN A 139 -17.15 0.02 -15.54
CA ASN A 139 -15.77 -0.35 -15.89
C ASN A 139 -14.83 -0.36 -14.67
N LEU A 140 -15.38 -0.36 -13.46
CA LEU A 140 -14.62 -0.45 -12.22
C LEU A 140 -14.86 -1.82 -11.58
N LEU A 141 -13.80 -2.56 -11.34
CA LEU A 141 -13.81 -3.77 -10.55
C LEU A 141 -13.42 -3.43 -9.11
N GLU A 142 -14.33 -3.64 -8.17
CA GLU A 142 -14.06 -3.58 -6.74
C GLU A 142 -13.69 -4.98 -6.25
N THR A 143 -12.57 -5.09 -5.55
CA THR A 143 -12.07 -6.35 -4.98
C THR A 143 -11.17 -6.05 -3.79
N THR A 144 -10.54 -7.08 -3.23
CA THR A 144 -9.69 -6.98 -2.03
C THR A 144 -8.42 -7.77 -2.24
N VAL A 145 -7.32 -7.35 -1.63
CA VAL A 145 -6.16 -8.21 -1.40
C VAL A 145 -6.27 -8.72 0.03
N GLY A 146 -6.66 -9.99 0.18
CA GLY A 146 -6.61 -10.65 1.49
C GLY A 146 -5.18 -10.72 2.02
N SER A 147 -5.03 -11.09 3.30
CA SER A 147 -3.72 -11.30 3.92
C SER A 147 -2.88 -12.29 3.09
N THR A 148 -1.77 -11.82 2.54
CA THR A 148 -0.83 -12.63 1.76
C THR A 148 0.61 -12.24 2.10
N THR A 149 1.58 -13.07 1.71
CA THR A 149 3.00 -12.79 1.91
C THR A 149 3.56 -12.02 0.72
N LEU A 150 4.08 -10.83 0.99
CA LEU A 150 4.96 -10.06 0.13
C LEU A 150 6.39 -10.55 0.33
N ASN A 151 6.94 -11.18 -0.70
CA ASN A 151 8.31 -11.69 -0.73
C ASN A 151 9.23 -10.62 -1.32
N VAL A 152 10.06 -10.03 -0.47
CA VAL A 152 11.09 -9.07 -0.89
C VAL A 152 12.17 -9.82 -1.67
N ASN A 153 12.59 -9.26 -2.80
CA ASN A 153 13.70 -9.81 -3.56
C ASN A 153 14.99 -9.65 -2.75
N ASP A 154 15.64 -10.77 -2.43
CA ASP A 154 16.86 -10.82 -1.62
C ASP A 154 17.98 -9.90 -2.14
N THR A 155 18.10 -9.78 -3.46
CA THR A 155 19.10 -8.92 -4.11
C THR A 155 18.74 -7.43 -4.12
N GLN A 156 17.52 -7.08 -3.69
CA GLN A 156 16.96 -5.72 -3.73
C GLN A 156 16.51 -5.24 -2.34
N ARG A 157 17.06 -5.83 -1.26
CA ARG A 157 16.77 -5.41 0.14
C ARG A 157 16.96 -3.91 0.36
N ASP A 158 18.04 -3.34 -0.17
CA ASP A 158 18.35 -1.92 -0.01
C ASP A 158 17.33 -1.04 -0.75
N GLN A 159 16.95 -1.42 -1.97
CA GLN A 159 15.94 -0.70 -2.74
C GLN A 159 14.56 -0.81 -2.09
N PHE A 160 14.20 -1.98 -1.53
CA PHE A 160 12.97 -2.15 -0.79
C PHE A 160 12.98 -1.31 0.52
N SER A 161 14.11 -1.25 1.21
CA SER A 161 14.29 -0.38 2.38
C SER A 161 14.12 1.10 2.00
N ALA A 162 14.68 1.52 0.86
CA ALA A 162 14.51 2.88 0.33
C ALA A 162 13.05 3.18 -0.06
N PHE A 163 12.30 2.19 -0.54
CA PHE A 163 10.86 2.29 -0.75
C PHE A 163 10.10 2.53 0.56
N ILE A 164 10.39 1.76 1.62
CA ILE A 164 9.81 2.00 2.96
C ILE A 164 10.20 3.37 3.52
N ALA A 165 11.46 3.77 3.36
CA ALA A 165 11.93 5.11 3.75
C ALA A 165 11.15 6.21 3.02
N SER A 166 10.93 6.06 1.71
CA SER A 166 10.18 7.00 0.88
C SER A 166 8.73 7.12 1.33
N LEU A 167 8.06 6.00 1.63
CA LEU A 167 6.71 6.00 2.22
C LEU A 167 6.66 6.62 3.61
N THR A 168 7.76 6.57 4.35
CA THR A 168 7.84 7.12 5.70
C THR A 168 8.00 8.65 5.68
N ILE A 169 8.90 9.19 4.85
CA ILE A 169 9.23 10.62 4.86
C ILE A 169 8.38 11.47 3.90
N ASN A 170 7.91 10.90 2.79
CA ASN A 170 7.16 11.64 1.80
C ASN A 170 5.65 11.65 2.11
N THR A 171 4.96 12.68 1.65
CA THR A 171 3.48 12.75 1.72
C THR A 171 2.81 11.75 0.80
N GLU A 172 3.46 11.42 -0.32
CA GLU A 172 3.01 10.44 -1.31
C GLU A 172 4.20 9.79 -1.99
N HIS A 173 4.00 8.57 -2.50
CA HIS A 173 5.00 7.84 -3.27
C HIS A 173 4.34 7.09 -4.43
N ASN A 174 4.97 7.16 -5.61
CA ASN A 174 4.52 6.47 -6.81
C ASN A 174 5.38 5.23 -7.04
N PHE A 175 4.72 4.10 -7.28
CA PHE A 175 5.37 2.85 -7.65
C PHE A 175 4.49 2.09 -8.66
N THR A 176 5.05 1.08 -9.30
CA THR A 176 4.33 0.32 -10.33
C THR A 176 3.99 -1.06 -9.79
N LEU A 177 2.73 -1.47 -9.97
CA LEU A 177 2.31 -2.85 -9.85
C LEU A 177 2.21 -3.45 -11.25
N LYS A 178 2.91 -4.56 -11.49
CA LYS A 178 2.79 -5.32 -12.74
C LYS A 178 2.69 -6.80 -12.46
N GLY A 179 2.15 -7.56 -13.38
CA GLY A 179 2.06 -9.01 -13.21
C GLY A 179 0.99 -9.63 -14.08
N THR A 180 0.45 -10.76 -13.63
CA THR A 180 -0.61 -11.49 -14.31
C THR A 180 -1.81 -11.65 -13.40
N VAL A 181 -3.00 -11.55 -13.99
CA VAL A 181 -4.27 -11.81 -13.32
C VAL A 181 -5.04 -12.92 -14.02
N ASP A 182 -5.56 -13.83 -13.23
CA ASP A 182 -6.59 -14.77 -13.60
C ASP A 182 -7.95 -14.22 -13.16
N VAL A 183 -8.95 -14.34 -14.01
CA VAL A 183 -10.28 -13.79 -13.77
C VAL A 183 -11.34 -14.85 -14.00
N ASN A 184 -12.33 -14.91 -13.10
CA ASN A 184 -13.50 -15.76 -13.23
C ASN A 184 -14.68 -14.93 -13.74
N PHE A 185 -15.35 -15.45 -14.75
CA PHE A 185 -16.60 -14.91 -15.28
C PHE A 185 -17.71 -15.93 -15.08
N THR A 186 -18.92 -15.46 -14.81
CA THR A 186 -20.10 -16.32 -14.83
C THR A 186 -20.82 -16.13 -16.15
N LEU A 187 -20.73 -17.14 -17.02
CA LEU A 187 -21.45 -17.16 -18.28
C LEU A 187 -22.86 -17.71 -18.03
N PRO A 188 -23.92 -17.02 -18.47
CA PRO A 188 -25.18 -17.70 -18.63
C PRO A 188 -24.97 -18.86 -19.63
N THR A 189 -25.72 -19.94 -19.47
CA THR A 189 -25.81 -20.99 -20.50
C THR A 189 -27.22 -21.06 -21.06
N PRO A 190 -27.43 -21.59 -22.27
CA PRO A 190 -28.78 -21.83 -22.82
C PRO A 190 -29.64 -22.73 -21.92
N PHE A 191 -29.00 -23.56 -21.10
CA PHE A 191 -29.63 -24.57 -20.22
C PHE A 191 -29.90 -24.05 -18.80
N GLY A 192 -29.73 -22.75 -18.56
CA GLY A 192 -30.11 -22.09 -17.31
C GLY A 192 -29.14 -22.28 -16.13
N THR A 193 -28.18 -23.20 -16.22
CA THR A 193 -27.13 -23.34 -15.20
C THR A 193 -25.94 -22.45 -15.57
N PRO A 194 -25.62 -21.39 -14.79
CA PRO A 194 -24.46 -20.57 -15.06
C PRO A 194 -23.18 -21.39 -14.98
N VAL A 195 -22.24 -21.17 -15.89
CA VAL A 195 -20.92 -21.82 -15.89
C VAL A 195 -19.87 -20.79 -15.54
N VAL A 196 -19.02 -21.11 -14.58
CA VAL A 196 -17.84 -20.30 -14.26
C VAL A 196 -16.74 -20.63 -15.26
N THR A 197 -16.25 -19.61 -15.95
CA THR A 197 -15.14 -19.72 -16.90
C THR A 197 -13.99 -18.86 -16.43
N THR A 198 -12.79 -19.43 -16.47
CA THR A 198 -11.56 -18.76 -16.06
C THR A 198 -10.76 -18.33 -17.28
N ILE A 199 -10.28 -17.08 -17.27
CA ILE A 199 -9.28 -16.59 -18.21
C ILE A 199 -8.01 -16.35 -17.40
N THR A 200 -6.91 -16.97 -17.83
CA THR A 200 -5.65 -16.95 -17.09
C THR A 200 -4.60 -16.08 -17.75
N GLY A 201 -3.68 -15.54 -16.96
CA GLY A 201 -2.44 -14.93 -17.45
C GLY A 201 -2.64 -13.57 -18.15
N ILE A 202 -3.67 -12.81 -17.78
CA ILE A 202 -3.89 -11.47 -18.33
C ILE A 202 -2.81 -10.55 -17.75
N TYR A 203 -1.92 -10.00 -18.58
CA TYR A 203 -0.92 -9.06 -18.09
C TYR A 203 -1.57 -7.73 -17.69
N PHE A 204 -1.06 -7.15 -16.60
CA PHE A 204 -1.37 -5.78 -16.21
C PHE A 204 -0.11 -5.04 -15.76
N GLU A 205 -0.17 -3.72 -15.87
CA GLU A 205 0.83 -2.80 -15.37
C GLU A 205 0.17 -1.46 -15.08
N SER A 206 0.28 -0.98 -13.85
CA SER A 206 -0.32 0.28 -13.42
C SER A 206 0.57 0.98 -12.41
N ILE A 207 0.67 2.30 -12.54
CA ILE A 207 1.29 3.16 -11.54
C ILE A 207 0.25 3.39 -10.45
N VAL A 208 0.67 3.17 -9.20
CA VAL A 208 -0.12 3.38 -8.00
C VAL A 208 0.54 4.48 -7.18
N THR A 209 -0.26 5.40 -6.68
CA THR A 209 0.15 6.44 -5.73
C THR A 209 -0.39 6.06 -4.35
N LEU A 210 0.49 6.00 -3.35
CA LEU A 210 0.10 5.83 -1.95
C LEU A 210 0.48 7.06 -1.15
N LYS A 211 -0.42 7.50 -0.27
CA LYS A 211 -0.11 8.55 0.72
C LYS A 211 0.79 7.97 1.81
N GLY A 212 1.98 8.53 1.98
CA GLY A 212 2.93 8.15 3.02
C GLY A 212 2.63 8.77 4.39
N PHE A 213 3.56 8.63 5.32
CA PHE A 213 3.45 9.15 6.70
C PHE A 213 3.91 10.61 6.85
N ALA A 214 4.50 11.20 5.81
CA ALA A 214 4.98 12.59 5.83
C ALA A 214 5.92 12.90 7.01
N ASN A 215 6.79 11.94 7.37
CA ASN A 215 7.77 12.04 8.45
C ASN A 215 7.16 12.22 9.86
N PHE A 216 5.99 11.60 10.11
CA PHE A 216 5.29 11.63 11.40
C PHE A 216 5.15 13.06 11.97
N PRO A 217 4.49 13.98 11.26
CA PRO A 217 4.54 15.41 11.58
C PRO A 217 3.75 15.78 12.84
N ASP A 218 2.92 14.87 13.36
CA ASP A 218 1.87 15.18 14.32
C ASP A 218 1.87 14.15 15.47
N ILE A 219 3.02 14.04 16.15
CA ILE A 219 3.15 13.26 17.39
C ILE A 219 2.79 14.16 18.57
N GLN A 220 1.65 13.86 19.18
CA GLN A 220 1.09 14.63 20.28
C GLN A 220 1.26 13.87 21.59
N PHE A 221 1.81 14.54 22.59
CA PHE A 221 1.79 14.00 23.94
C PHE A 221 0.35 13.96 24.46
N VAL A 222 -0.04 12.84 25.08
CA VAL A 222 -1.37 12.64 25.65
C VAL A 222 -1.30 12.63 27.18
N GLU A 223 -0.42 11.80 27.74
CA GLU A 223 -0.39 11.54 29.18
C GLU A 223 1.01 11.12 29.63
N LEU A 224 1.40 11.55 30.83
CA LEU A 224 2.54 10.97 31.54
C LEU A 224 2.05 9.78 32.36
N ILE A 225 2.59 8.60 32.09
CA ILE A 225 2.24 7.37 32.81
C ILE A 225 3.16 7.20 34.02
N GLU A 226 4.47 7.31 33.79
CA GLU A 226 5.48 7.08 34.82
C GLU A 226 6.68 7.97 34.57
N LYS A 227 7.32 8.41 35.65
CA LYS A 227 8.64 9.02 35.62
C LYS A 227 9.45 8.45 36.77
N THR A 228 10.64 7.96 36.46
CA THR A 228 11.50 7.27 37.42
C THR A 228 12.91 7.80 37.30
N GLU A 229 13.46 8.22 38.44
CA GLU A 229 14.87 8.51 38.59
C GLU A 229 15.57 7.21 39.01
N ASN A 230 16.56 6.79 38.23
CA ASN A 230 17.27 5.53 38.45
C ASN A 230 18.45 5.76 39.41
N THR A 231 18.91 4.69 40.05
CA THR A 231 19.99 4.73 41.05
C THR A 231 21.34 5.19 40.50
N ASP A 232 21.52 5.16 39.19
CA ASP A 232 22.72 5.58 38.46
C ASP A 232 22.63 7.02 37.95
N ASN A 233 21.68 7.81 38.46
CA ASN A 233 21.33 9.16 38.00
C ASN A 233 20.80 9.22 36.55
N SER A 234 20.49 8.07 35.92
CA SER A 234 19.70 8.06 34.68
C SER A 234 18.21 8.27 35.00
N PHE A 235 17.39 8.50 33.99
CA PHE A 235 15.95 8.56 34.15
C PHE A 235 15.22 7.74 33.09
N THR A 236 14.00 7.37 33.43
CA THR A 236 13.03 6.77 32.51
C THR A 236 11.72 7.55 32.57
N ILE A 237 11.20 7.92 31.39
CA ILE A 237 9.91 8.60 31.23
C ILE A 237 9.04 7.69 30.36
N LYS A 238 7.91 7.25 30.93
CA LYS A 238 6.88 6.50 30.22
C LYS A 238 5.70 7.42 29.95
N SER A 239 5.33 7.56 28.69
CA SER A 239 4.27 8.45 28.25
C SER A 239 3.36 7.77 27.24
N LYS A 240 2.12 8.25 27.16
CA LYS A 240 1.20 7.96 26.07
C LYS A 240 1.27 9.08 25.07
N VAL A 241 1.45 8.73 23.80
CA VAL A 241 1.45 9.67 22.67
C VAL A 241 0.37 9.28 21.68
N ASN A 242 -0.16 10.25 20.94
CA ASN A 242 -1.01 10.04 19.78
C ASN A 242 -0.21 10.41 18.53
N ILE A 243 -0.03 9.47 17.61
CA ILE A 243 0.56 9.72 16.29
C ILE A 243 -0.57 9.81 15.28
N LYS A 244 -0.88 11.02 14.83
CA LYS A 244 -1.93 11.20 13.83
C LYS A 244 -1.39 10.91 12.42
N SER A 245 -1.96 9.90 11.77
CA SER A 245 -1.57 9.47 10.43
C SER A 245 -2.62 9.87 9.40
N ALA A 246 -2.24 10.71 8.44
CA ALA A 246 -3.04 10.98 7.24
C ALA A 246 -2.76 9.97 6.09
N SER A 247 -1.91 8.97 6.37
CA SER A 247 -1.51 7.95 5.40
C SER A 247 -2.66 7.02 5.06
N GLN A 248 -2.60 6.41 3.88
CA GLN A 248 -3.43 5.25 3.52
C GLN A 248 -2.78 3.93 3.93
N LEU A 249 -1.61 3.99 4.56
CA LEU A 249 -0.84 2.83 4.98
C LEU A 249 -1.20 2.45 6.41
N GLY A 250 -1.55 1.20 6.61
CA GLY A 250 -1.41 0.53 7.90
C GLY A 250 -0.03 -0.11 8.00
N VAL A 251 0.71 0.10 9.07
CA VAL A 251 2.00 -0.57 9.27
C VAL A 251 2.16 -1.05 10.71
N LYS A 252 2.35 -2.35 10.86
CA LYS A 252 2.70 -2.99 12.13
C LYS A 252 4.20 -3.27 12.18
N MET A 253 4.87 -2.57 13.08
CA MET A 253 6.35 -2.47 13.15
C MET A 253 6.95 -3.19 14.36
N GLY A 254 6.13 -3.53 15.37
CA GLY A 254 6.65 -3.99 16.66
C GLY A 254 7.30 -2.85 17.44
N ASP A 255 8.32 -3.14 18.24
CA ASP A 255 9.02 -2.11 19.01
C ASP A 255 9.98 -1.32 18.13
N VAL A 256 9.81 0.00 18.09
CA VAL A 256 10.64 0.91 17.31
C VAL A 256 11.39 1.87 18.21
N GLN A 257 12.69 2.05 17.96
CA GLN A 257 13.58 2.87 18.76
C GLN A 257 14.08 4.09 17.99
N PHE A 258 14.19 5.21 18.69
CA PHE A 258 14.74 6.46 18.19
C PHE A 258 15.81 6.98 19.14
N HIS A 259 16.88 7.53 18.58
CA HIS A 259 17.74 8.42 19.36
C HIS A 259 16.95 9.67 19.73
N THR A 260 17.04 10.06 20.99
CA THR A 260 16.33 11.22 21.52
C THR A 260 17.34 12.31 21.80
N PHE A 261 17.07 13.50 21.28
CA PHE A 261 17.88 14.69 21.47
C PHE A 261 17.05 15.82 22.04
N ASP A 262 17.69 16.73 22.74
CA ASP A 262 17.12 18.02 23.08
C ASP A 262 16.96 18.82 21.77
N ALA A 263 15.74 19.26 21.47
CA ALA A 263 15.46 19.88 20.17
C ALA A 263 16.17 21.24 19.98
N VAL A 264 16.55 21.92 21.07
CA VAL A 264 17.17 23.25 21.03
C VAL A 264 18.69 23.13 21.01
N SER A 265 19.26 22.39 21.96
CA SER A 265 20.71 22.25 22.12
C SER A 265 21.32 21.17 21.23
N SER A 266 20.50 20.28 20.64
CA SER A 266 20.93 19.07 19.93
C SER A 266 21.74 18.09 20.78
N GLU A 267 21.71 18.24 22.10
CA GLU A 267 22.37 17.33 23.02
C GLU A 267 21.67 15.96 23.02
N ALA A 268 22.44 14.88 23.10
CA ALA A 268 21.88 13.53 23.20
C ALA A 268 21.21 13.35 24.57
N ILE A 269 19.92 13.03 24.56
CA ILE A 269 19.14 12.75 25.77
C ILE A 269 19.08 11.27 26.05
N GLY A 270 19.00 10.42 25.03
CA GLY A 270 18.92 8.97 25.23
C GLY A 270 18.23 8.24 24.10
N VAL A 271 17.45 7.21 24.43
CA VAL A 271 16.69 6.39 23.47
C VAL A 271 15.21 6.41 23.85
N THR A 272 14.34 6.62 22.86
CA THR A 272 12.90 6.48 23.01
C THR A 272 12.44 5.23 22.27
N VAL A 273 11.76 4.33 22.97
CA VAL A 273 11.12 3.15 22.40
C VAL A 273 9.62 3.40 22.29
N LEU A 274 9.07 3.27 21.09
CA LEU A 274 7.63 3.18 20.85
C LEU A 274 7.24 1.71 20.91
N GLU A 275 6.55 1.31 21.98
CA GLU A 275 6.16 -0.08 22.24
C GLU A 275 5.06 -0.50 21.26
N GLN A 276 5.22 -1.66 20.60
CA GLN A 276 4.25 -2.28 19.70
C GLN A 276 3.64 -1.31 18.68
N LEU A 277 4.48 -0.52 18.03
CA LEU A 277 4.06 0.47 17.06
C LEU A 277 3.25 -0.18 15.94
N ASN A 278 1.96 0.15 15.92
CA ASN A 278 1.01 -0.21 14.88
C ASN A 278 0.32 1.07 14.43
N LEU A 279 0.68 1.55 13.25
CA LEU A 279 0.12 2.75 12.67
C LEU A 279 -1.02 2.37 11.75
N VAL A 280 -2.18 2.95 11.95
CA VAL A 280 -3.34 2.88 11.05
C VAL A 280 -3.74 4.30 10.65
N PRO A 281 -4.52 4.47 9.56
CA PRO A 281 -5.07 5.78 9.20
C PRO A 281 -5.88 6.37 10.36
N GLY A 282 -5.62 7.64 10.72
CA GLY A 282 -6.26 8.33 11.85
C GLY A 282 -5.37 8.44 13.09
N ASP A 283 -5.97 8.34 14.27
CA ASP A 283 -5.30 8.48 15.56
C ASP A 283 -4.69 7.14 16.03
N ASN A 284 -3.45 7.19 16.52
CA ASN A 284 -2.69 6.02 16.99
C ASN A 284 -2.13 6.29 18.38
N PHE A 285 -2.74 5.70 19.40
CA PHE A 285 -2.29 5.85 20.79
C PHE A 285 -1.23 4.82 21.14
N ILE A 286 0.01 5.27 21.31
CA ILE A 286 1.19 4.44 21.52
C ILE A 286 1.86 4.80 22.83
N ILE A 287 2.51 3.81 23.44
CA ILE A 287 3.32 4.00 24.63
C ILE A 287 4.76 4.30 24.21
N ALA A 288 5.28 5.44 24.65
CA ALA A 288 6.65 5.87 24.42
C ALA A 288 7.44 5.80 25.73
N VAL A 289 8.56 5.08 25.72
CA VAL A 289 9.48 4.93 26.84
C VAL A 289 10.81 5.58 26.49
N THR A 290 11.08 6.74 27.07
CA THR A 290 12.36 7.45 26.91
C THR A 290 13.27 7.10 28.07
N THR A 291 14.46 6.57 27.79
CA THR A 291 15.49 6.27 28.78
C THR A 291 16.75 7.05 28.47
N SER A 292 17.28 7.78 29.46
CA SER A 292 18.55 8.48 29.29
C SER A 292 19.72 7.51 29.17
N THR A 293 20.77 7.88 28.43
CA THR A 293 21.97 7.04 28.27
C THR A 293 23.17 7.66 28.98
N SER A 294 24.30 6.96 28.97
CA SER A 294 25.56 7.53 29.46
C SER A 294 26.06 8.74 28.66
N ALA A 295 25.51 8.98 27.47
CA ALA A 295 25.81 10.15 26.65
C ALA A 295 25.06 11.42 27.13
N THR A 296 24.04 11.25 27.98
CA THR A 296 23.21 12.36 28.47
C THR A 296 24.00 13.24 29.42
N THR A 297 24.12 14.51 29.08
CA THR A 297 24.84 15.48 29.88
C THR A 297 23.84 16.10 30.86
N LYS A 298 24.08 15.91 32.17
CA LYS A 298 23.18 16.36 33.25
C LYS A 298 21.73 15.83 33.15
N PRO A 299 21.53 14.50 33.20
CA PRO A 299 20.20 13.89 33.12
C PRO A 299 19.18 14.47 34.11
N GLN A 300 19.60 14.87 35.31
CA GLN A 300 18.73 15.50 36.32
C GLN A 300 18.18 16.86 35.89
N ASP A 301 18.96 17.66 35.16
CA ASP A 301 18.50 18.96 34.67
C ASP A 301 17.41 18.75 33.61
N ILE A 302 17.58 17.77 32.71
CA ILE A 302 16.56 17.38 31.72
C ILE A 302 15.30 16.87 32.42
N PHE A 303 15.45 15.94 33.38
CA PHE A 303 14.34 15.37 34.13
C PHE A 303 13.52 16.45 34.86
N LYS A 304 14.21 17.43 35.46
CA LYS A 304 13.59 18.59 36.09
C LYS A 304 12.87 19.48 35.08
N ARG A 305 13.49 19.80 33.93
CA ARG A 305 12.86 20.61 32.87
C ARG A 305 11.57 19.98 32.35
N VAL A 306 11.60 18.69 32.03
CA VAL A 306 10.40 17.96 31.59
C VAL A 306 9.31 18.03 32.66
N SER A 307 9.68 17.92 33.95
CA SER A 307 8.73 17.99 35.06
C SER A 307 8.11 19.38 35.26
N GLU A 308 8.91 20.43 35.15
CA GLU A 308 8.50 21.79 35.58
C GLU A 308 8.03 22.68 34.43
N ASN A 309 8.70 22.61 33.28
CA ASN A 309 8.53 23.56 32.18
C ASN A 309 7.97 22.90 30.91
N GLY A 310 8.01 21.58 30.84
CA GLY A 310 7.87 20.85 29.59
C GLY A 310 9.17 20.92 28.77
N GLU A 311 9.22 20.14 27.70
CA GLU A 311 10.40 20.03 26.86
C GLU A 311 10.02 19.63 25.43
N ILE A 312 10.85 19.99 24.46
CA ILE A 312 10.73 19.50 23.09
C ILE A 312 11.87 18.52 22.82
N PHE A 313 11.51 17.26 22.58
CA PHE A 313 12.45 16.23 22.17
C PHE A 313 12.44 16.08 20.66
N ARG A 314 13.62 15.95 20.07
CA ARG A 314 13.80 15.51 18.69
C ARG A 314 14.10 14.02 18.68
N LEU A 315 13.28 13.25 17.98
CA LEU A 315 13.45 11.82 17.74
C LEU A 315 14.10 11.63 16.37
N GLU A 316 15.22 10.90 16.33
CA GLU A 316 15.90 10.54 15.08
C GLU A 316 16.03 9.02 14.97
N GLY A 317 15.63 8.48 13.82
CA GLY A 317 15.84 7.07 13.51
C GLY A 317 17.32 6.74 13.31
N PHE A 318 17.66 5.46 13.42
CA PHE A 318 19.01 4.94 13.20
C PHE A 318 18.95 3.50 12.68
N SER A 319 20.10 2.92 12.30
CA SER A 319 20.18 1.62 11.63
C SER A 319 19.73 0.42 12.49
N ALA A 320 19.49 0.61 13.79
CA ALA A 320 18.95 -0.39 14.70
C ALA A 320 17.61 0.08 15.32
N SER A 321 16.88 0.93 14.60
CA SER A 321 15.56 1.41 15.01
C SER A 321 14.51 0.31 15.12
N SER A 322 14.64 -0.82 14.43
CA SER A 322 13.84 -2.02 14.71
C SER A 322 14.74 -3.13 15.23
N THR A 323 14.30 -3.79 16.29
CA THR A 323 15.07 -4.90 16.89
C THR A 323 14.90 -6.21 16.13
N THR A 324 13.85 -6.31 15.31
CA THR A 324 13.43 -7.56 14.66
C THR A 324 13.65 -7.54 13.15
N ASP A 325 13.62 -6.36 12.52
CA ASP A 325 13.65 -6.25 11.06
C ASP A 325 14.68 -5.20 10.57
N PRO A 326 15.75 -5.61 9.85
CA PRO A 326 16.76 -4.69 9.30
C PRO A 326 16.25 -3.83 8.14
N ILE A 327 15.29 -4.31 7.33
CA ILE A 327 14.68 -3.53 6.25
C ILE A 327 13.89 -2.38 6.86
N LEU A 328 13.08 -2.69 7.86
CA LEU A 328 12.31 -1.69 8.59
C LEU A 328 13.22 -0.70 9.31
N SER A 329 14.30 -1.18 9.94
CA SER A 329 15.30 -0.32 10.59
C SER A 329 15.86 0.73 9.64
N ASN A 330 16.25 0.33 8.43
CA ASN A 330 16.74 1.26 7.41
C ASN A 330 15.65 2.22 6.93
N GLY A 331 14.41 1.72 6.79
CA GLY A 331 13.25 2.55 6.44
C GLY A 331 12.94 3.64 7.46
N ILE A 332 13.14 3.35 8.75
CA ILE A 332 12.89 4.29 9.86
C ILE A 332 14.11 5.19 10.12
N ALA A 333 15.32 4.78 9.73
CA ALA A 333 16.55 5.52 9.99
C ALA A 333 16.57 6.96 9.43
N VAL A 334 15.72 7.25 8.45
CA VAL A 334 15.58 8.59 7.84
C VAL A 334 14.64 9.52 8.61
N VAL A 335 13.90 9.01 9.59
CA VAL A 335 12.89 9.75 10.35
C VAL A 335 13.54 10.78 11.26
N LYS A 336 13.00 12.00 11.22
CA LYS A 336 13.37 13.09 12.13
C LYS A 336 12.12 13.86 12.52
N THR A 337 11.64 13.68 13.74
CA THR A 337 10.41 14.32 14.21
C THR A 337 10.60 14.93 15.59
N ASN A 338 9.73 15.88 15.94
CA ASN A 338 9.75 16.53 17.25
C ASN A 338 8.52 16.09 18.04
N VAL A 339 8.70 15.89 19.34
CA VAL A 339 7.64 15.60 20.31
C VAL A 339 7.70 16.63 21.41
N THR A 340 6.61 17.36 21.61
CA THR A 340 6.47 18.33 22.70
C THR A 340 5.84 17.64 23.90
N ILE A 341 6.59 17.57 25.00
CA ILE A 341 6.10 17.10 26.31
C ILE A 341 5.69 18.36 27.11
N PRO A 342 4.42 18.52 27.50
CA PRO A 342 3.99 19.66 28.30
C PRO A 342 4.54 19.59 29.73
N ALA A 343 4.55 20.73 30.42
CA ALA A 343 4.89 20.78 31.84
C ALA A 343 3.99 19.87 32.67
N LEU A 344 4.60 19.01 33.49
CA LEU A 344 3.87 17.99 34.25
C LEU A 344 3.26 18.53 35.56
N ASN A 345 3.65 19.75 35.97
CA ASN A 345 3.22 20.38 37.22
C ASN A 345 1.98 21.30 37.07
N THR A 346 1.44 21.47 35.86
CA THR A 346 0.17 22.18 35.69
C THR A 346 -0.97 21.20 35.88
N ALA A 347 -1.75 21.37 36.95
CA ALA A 347 -2.98 20.61 37.18
C ALA A 347 -3.76 20.44 35.86
N ALA A 348 -4.15 19.21 35.54
CA ALA A 348 -4.92 18.92 34.33
C ALA A 348 -6.08 19.91 34.21
N PRO A 349 -6.28 20.57 33.05
CA PRO A 349 -7.47 21.38 32.85
C PRO A 349 -8.69 20.47 33.11
N ALA A 350 -9.55 20.89 34.02
CA ALA A 350 -10.79 20.16 34.31
C ALA A 350 -11.56 19.97 33.01
N ALA A 351 -11.84 18.70 32.68
CA ALA A 351 -12.56 18.29 31.48
C ALA A 351 -14.01 18.80 31.46
#